data_AF-A0A6M4GH49-F1
#
_entry.id   AF-A0A6M4GH49-F1
#
_cell.length_a   1.000
_cell.length_b   1.000
_cell.length_c   1.000
_cell.angle_alpha   90.00
_cell.angle_beta   90.00
_cell.angle_gamma   90.00
#
_symmetry.space_group_name_H-M   'P 1'
#
loop_
_entity.id
_entity.type
_entity.pdbx_description
1 polymer ?
#
loop_
_entity_poly.entity_id
_entity_poly.type
_entity_poly.pdbx_seq_one_letter_code
_entity_poly.pdbx_strand_id
1 'polypeptide(L)'
;MMKRQKIVAWCIAWAIILMPGVLASANEPPPFEAIRAVEAEMAAIGYRLAIANAPLCDRQEPGLGLLLHTPDQYAGDARAAAIRHFRFEGPVGVEAVLSGSPAAAAGVQPDDTVLGVEKKRFGPANRQAKAGTTALMEAIRQIVALPTDRPLVLHLRRNGAEYDRMIVPLPACRSQFELVLGSGFVAQADGEIVQIGSRFFADYPQWVAAPIAHELAHNILRHRERLEAQGVNYGLLSGFGRNVRYFRQTELEADILSVSLLANAGYDPKIALLFWQTFGPAHGASILRSRSHPGWKARVAVMERAIVALGPEHPDHPAVLAARSRPLDGNWQALLGERH
;
A
#
# COMPACT_ATOMS: atom_id res chain seq x y z
N MET A 1 17.41 -32.37 -9.63
CA MET A 1 15.97 -32.35 -9.97
C MET A 1 15.26 -31.29 -9.14
N MET A 2 15.16 -30.07 -9.67
CA MET A 2 14.47 -28.94 -9.03
C MET A 2 12.95 -29.12 -9.14
N LYS A 3 12.26 -29.24 -8.00
CA LYS A 3 10.79 -29.21 -7.95
C LYS A 3 10.33 -27.76 -8.14
N ARG A 4 9.60 -27.52 -9.23
CA ARG A 4 8.88 -26.25 -9.50
C ARG A 4 7.86 -26.01 -8.39
N GLN A 5 8.03 -24.93 -7.62
CA GLN A 5 7.01 -24.44 -6.68
C GLN A 5 5.85 -23.86 -7.49
N LYS A 6 4.64 -24.35 -7.23
CA LYS A 6 3.40 -23.80 -7.77
C LYS A 6 3.01 -22.61 -6.88
N ILE A 7 3.04 -21.40 -7.45
CA ILE A 7 2.44 -20.21 -6.85
C ILE A 7 0.92 -20.43 -6.89
N VAL A 8 0.31 -20.64 -5.73
CA VAL A 8 -1.15 -20.70 -5.59
C VAL A 8 -1.64 -19.27 -5.46
N ALA A 9 -2.19 -18.73 -6.55
CA ALA A 9 -2.97 -17.49 -6.52
C ALA A 9 -4.26 -17.75 -5.73
N TRP A 10 -4.42 -17.05 -4.61
CA TRP A 10 -5.67 -17.07 -3.87
C TRP A 10 -6.65 -16.12 -4.56
N CYS A 11 -7.58 -16.68 -5.33
CA CYS A 11 -8.78 -15.98 -5.73
C CYS A 11 -9.64 -15.77 -4.48
N ILE A 12 -9.65 -14.56 -3.92
CA ILE A 12 -10.68 -14.16 -2.96
C ILE A 12 -11.97 -13.99 -3.75
N ALA A 13 -12.81 -15.02 -3.72
CA ALA A 13 -14.18 -14.93 -4.20
C ALA A 13 -14.98 -14.06 -3.21
N TRP A 14 -15.35 -12.86 -3.63
CA TRP A 14 -16.27 -12.02 -2.88
C TRP A 14 -17.67 -12.63 -2.94
N ALA A 15 -18.17 -13.09 -1.79
CA ALA A 15 -19.59 -13.37 -1.63
C ALA A 15 -20.33 -12.03 -1.49
N ILE A 16 -21.00 -11.60 -2.55
CA ILE A 16 -21.90 -10.44 -2.52
C ILE A 16 -23.13 -10.85 -1.67
N ILE A 17 -23.19 -10.36 -0.42
CA ILE A 17 -24.43 -10.37 0.34
C ILE A 17 -25.27 -9.20 -0.19
N LEU A 18 -26.27 -9.52 -1.00
CA LEU A 18 -27.29 -8.58 -1.48
C LEU A 18 -28.11 -8.10 -0.28
N MET A 19 -27.94 -6.84 0.12
CA MET A 19 -28.94 -6.13 0.92
C MET A 19 -29.76 -5.21 0.00
N PRO A 20 -31.10 -5.11 0.19
CA PRO A 20 -31.94 -4.23 -0.60
C PRO A 20 -31.85 -2.81 -0.07
N GLY A 21 -31.20 -1.92 -0.82
CA GLY A 21 -31.10 -0.50 -0.51
C GLY A 21 -30.42 0.26 -1.64
N VAL A 22 -31.24 1.00 -2.41
CA VAL A 22 -30.90 1.80 -3.60
C VAL A 22 -30.41 0.96 -4.79
N LEU A 23 -31.33 0.67 -5.72
CA LEU A 23 -30.99 0.19 -7.06
C LEU A 23 -30.22 1.29 -7.79
N ALA A 24 -28.91 1.35 -7.62
CA ALA A 24 -28.06 1.90 -8.67
C ALA A 24 -28.29 1.03 -9.91
N SER A 25 -28.69 1.67 -11.02
CA SER A 25 -28.88 0.99 -12.29
C SER A 25 -27.58 0.25 -12.65
N ALA A 26 -27.67 -1.05 -12.92
CA ALA A 26 -26.54 -1.87 -13.36
C ALA A 26 -25.93 -1.42 -14.72
N ASN A 27 -26.45 -0.34 -15.32
CA ASN A 27 -26.04 0.24 -16.60
C ASN A 27 -25.31 1.59 -16.48
N GLU A 28 -25.13 2.16 -15.28
CA GLU A 28 -24.30 3.36 -15.14
C GLU A 28 -22.82 2.96 -15.04
N PRO A 29 -21.92 3.61 -15.81
CA PRO A 29 -20.50 3.37 -15.66
C PRO A 29 -20.09 3.69 -14.21
N PRO A 30 -19.09 2.97 -13.64
CA PRO A 30 -18.55 3.30 -12.33
C PRO A 30 -18.19 4.79 -12.25
N PRO A 31 -18.27 5.41 -11.06
CA PRO A 31 -17.91 6.81 -10.87
C PRO A 31 -16.38 6.97 -10.95
N PHE A 32 -15.84 6.85 -12.17
CA PHE A 32 -14.41 6.75 -12.47
C PHE A 32 -13.61 7.87 -11.82
N GLU A 33 -14.12 9.10 -11.88
CA GLU A 33 -13.43 10.27 -11.31
C GLU A 33 -13.42 10.28 -9.78
N ALA A 34 -14.50 9.83 -9.14
CA ALA A 34 -14.56 9.74 -7.69
C ALA A 34 -13.61 8.64 -7.17
N ILE A 35 -13.54 7.51 -7.88
CA ILE A 35 -12.62 6.41 -7.57
C ILE A 35 -11.17 6.88 -7.77
N ARG A 36 -10.86 7.44 -8.95
CA ARG A 36 -9.53 8.00 -9.27
C ARG A 36 -9.06 9.02 -8.23
N ALA A 37 -9.95 9.88 -7.74
CA ALA A 37 -9.59 10.88 -6.73
C ALA A 37 -9.08 10.24 -5.42
N VAL A 38 -9.77 9.21 -4.93
CA VAL A 38 -9.39 8.52 -3.68
C VAL A 38 -8.16 7.63 -3.91
N GLU A 39 -8.05 6.95 -5.05
CA GLU A 39 -6.87 6.16 -5.40
C GLU A 39 -5.62 7.04 -5.56
N ALA A 40 -5.75 8.22 -6.19
CA ALA A 40 -4.68 9.19 -6.29
C ALA A 40 -4.27 9.77 -4.92
N GLU A 41 -5.21 10.00 -4.01
CA GLU A 41 -4.91 10.43 -2.63
C GLU A 41 -4.15 9.35 -1.86
N MET A 42 -4.60 8.09 -1.93
CA MET A 42 -3.91 6.94 -1.35
C MET A 42 -2.48 6.81 -1.89
N ALA A 43 -2.33 6.87 -3.21
CA ALA A 43 -1.04 6.79 -3.89
C ALA A 43 -0.12 7.96 -3.51
N ALA A 44 -0.65 9.18 -3.39
CA ALA A 44 0.13 10.35 -2.97
C ALA A 44 0.69 10.21 -1.55
N ILE A 45 -0.14 9.77 -0.59
CA ILE A 45 0.30 9.55 0.79
C ILE A 45 1.32 8.41 0.85
N GLY A 46 1.03 7.29 0.19
CA GLY A 46 1.94 6.14 0.11
C GLY A 46 3.29 6.48 -0.50
N TYR A 47 3.30 7.18 -1.65
CA TYR A 47 4.52 7.64 -2.32
C TYR A 47 5.35 8.57 -1.43
N ARG A 48 4.69 9.55 -0.78
CA ARG A 48 5.36 10.48 0.14
C ARG A 48 6.04 9.73 1.28
N LEU A 49 5.35 8.76 1.89
CA LEU A 49 5.91 7.91 2.94
C LEU A 49 7.07 7.05 2.41
N ALA A 50 6.92 6.43 1.24
CA ALA A 50 7.93 5.53 0.67
C ALA A 50 9.23 6.25 0.29
N ILE A 51 9.15 7.44 -0.30
CA ILE A 51 10.33 8.25 -0.68
C ILE A 51 11.06 8.77 0.55
N ALA A 52 10.32 9.39 1.48
CA ALA A 52 10.93 10.02 2.65
C ALA A 52 11.65 9.02 3.57
N ASN A 53 11.24 7.76 3.52
CA ASN A 53 11.76 6.69 4.36
C ASN A 53 12.69 5.72 3.62
N ALA A 54 13.05 5.99 2.36
CA ALA A 54 13.91 5.10 1.58
C ALA A 54 15.21 4.67 2.30
N PRO A 55 15.92 5.53 3.06
CA PRO A 55 17.10 5.13 3.83
C PRO A 55 16.85 4.05 4.91
N LEU A 56 15.61 3.90 5.39
CA LEU A 56 15.24 2.88 6.37
C LEU A 56 15.03 1.49 5.73
N CYS A 57 14.90 1.43 4.41
CA CYS A 57 14.42 0.26 3.68
C CYS A 57 15.57 -0.57 3.10
N ASP A 58 15.60 -1.87 3.40
CA ASP A 58 16.53 -2.85 2.81
C ASP A 58 16.08 -3.33 1.42
N ARG A 59 14.83 -3.03 1.06
CA ARG A 59 14.26 -3.23 -0.28
C ARG A 59 13.71 -1.92 -0.80
N GLN A 60 14.29 -1.46 -1.90
CA GLN A 60 13.89 -0.23 -2.57
C GLN A 60 13.39 -0.51 -3.99
N GLU A 61 12.62 0.42 -4.52
CA GLU A 61 12.13 0.44 -5.90
C GLU A 61 12.22 1.87 -6.48
N PRO A 62 12.19 2.03 -7.82
CA PRO A 62 12.22 3.34 -8.46
C PRO A 62 10.89 4.06 -8.27
N GLY A 63 10.87 5.08 -7.42
CA GLY A 63 9.72 5.92 -7.17
C GLY A 63 9.49 6.94 -8.27
N LEU A 64 8.74 6.55 -9.31
CA LEU A 64 8.39 7.41 -10.45
C LEU A 64 7.25 8.41 -10.15
N GLY A 65 6.38 8.05 -9.20
CA GLY A 65 5.16 8.80 -8.88
C GLY A 65 4.06 8.68 -9.93
N LEU A 66 3.87 7.46 -10.45
CA LEU A 66 2.79 7.08 -11.36
C LEU A 66 1.86 6.10 -10.66
N LEU A 67 0.56 6.37 -10.74
CA LEU A 67 -0.47 5.36 -10.52
C LEU A 67 -0.87 4.79 -11.88
N LEU A 68 -0.83 3.47 -12.00
CA LEU A 68 -1.08 2.77 -13.26
C LEU A 68 -2.32 1.89 -13.14
N HIS A 69 -3.04 1.77 -14.26
CA HIS A 69 -4.15 0.84 -14.39
C HIS A 69 -4.18 0.20 -15.78
N THR A 70 -5.00 -0.84 -15.95
CA THR A 70 -5.16 -1.54 -17.23
C THR A 70 -6.64 -1.74 -17.58
N PRO A 71 -7.00 -1.78 -18.88
CA PRO A 71 -8.38 -2.06 -19.28
C PRO A 71 -8.90 -3.41 -18.76
N ASP A 72 -8.00 -4.38 -18.58
CA ASP A 72 -8.31 -5.72 -18.10
C ASP A 72 -8.90 -5.73 -16.68
N GLN A 73 -8.72 -4.68 -15.88
CA GLN A 73 -9.32 -4.60 -14.53
C GLN A 73 -10.85 -4.46 -14.58
N TYR A 74 -11.39 -3.96 -15.69
CA TYR A 74 -12.82 -3.73 -15.86
C TYR A 74 -13.48 -4.93 -16.57
N ALA A 75 -14.74 -5.22 -16.21
CA ALA A 75 -15.56 -6.28 -16.82
C ALA A 75 -16.67 -5.69 -17.72
N GLY A 76 -17.10 -6.45 -18.73
CA GLY A 76 -18.28 -6.12 -19.54
C GLY A 76 -18.28 -4.69 -20.10
N ASP A 77 -19.43 -4.01 -20.00
CA ASP A 77 -19.61 -2.65 -20.51
C ASP A 77 -18.76 -1.60 -19.79
N ALA A 78 -18.42 -1.84 -18.52
CA ALA A 78 -17.53 -0.96 -17.76
C ALA A 78 -16.13 -0.92 -18.39
N ARG A 79 -15.66 -2.00 -19.04
CA ARG A 79 -14.38 -2.00 -19.79
C ARG A 79 -14.43 -1.08 -20.99
N ALA A 80 -15.49 -1.15 -21.78
CA ALA A 80 -15.65 -0.28 -22.94
C ALA A 80 -15.80 1.19 -22.50
N ALA A 81 -16.50 1.44 -21.39
CA ALA A 81 -16.61 2.78 -20.81
C ALA A 81 -15.25 3.30 -20.30
N ALA A 82 -14.49 2.49 -19.57
CA ALA A 82 -13.16 2.85 -19.09
C ALA A 82 -12.18 3.14 -20.23
N ILE A 83 -12.17 2.31 -21.28
CA ILE A 83 -11.33 2.54 -22.48
C ILE A 83 -11.60 3.91 -23.10
N ARG A 84 -12.87 4.31 -23.21
CA ARG A 84 -13.25 5.63 -23.76
C ARG A 84 -12.93 6.77 -22.79
N HIS A 85 -13.24 6.57 -21.50
CA HIS A 85 -13.10 7.59 -20.46
C HIS A 85 -11.63 7.96 -20.24
N PHE A 86 -10.78 6.95 -19.98
CA PHE A 86 -9.34 7.11 -19.71
C PHE A 86 -8.48 7.06 -20.98
N ARG A 87 -9.10 7.07 -22.17
CA ARG A 87 -8.42 7.14 -23.47
C ARG A 87 -7.32 6.10 -23.65
N PHE A 88 -7.57 4.86 -23.24
CA PHE A 88 -6.58 3.79 -23.39
C PHE A 88 -6.25 3.54 -24.86
N GLU A 89 -5.00 3.81 -25.25
CA GLU A 89 -4.46 3.55 -26.58
C GLU A 89 -3.49 2.35 -26.59
N GLY A 90 -3.51 1.55 -25.53
CA GLY A 90 -2.58 0.44 -25.32
C GLY A 90 -2.87 -0.31 -24.01
N PRO A 91 -1.88 -1.05 -23.49
CA PRO A 91 -2.12 -2.03 -22.43
C PRO A 91 -2.14 -1.47 -21.02
N VAL A 92 -1.44 -0.35 -20.79
CA VAL A 92 -1.30 0.26 -19.46
C VAL A 92 -1.58 1.76 -19.61
N GLY A 93 -2.45 2.28 -18.77
CA GLY A 93 -2.77 3.70 -18.68
C GLY A 93 -2.16 4.31 -17.43
N VAL A 94 -1.83 5.59 -17.50
CA VAL A 94 -1.52 6.42 -16.34
C VAL A 94 -2.83 6.89 -15.75
N GLU A 95 -3.22 6.31 -14.63
CA GLU A 95 -4.43 6.71 -13.94
C GLU A 95 -4.26 8.09 -13.29
N ALA A 96 -3.13 8.29 -12.60
CA ALA A 96 -2.77 9.54 -11.98
C ALA A 96 -1.25 9.76 -11.98
N VAL A 97 -0.86 11.04 -11.99
CA VAL A 97 0.53 11.47 -11.84
C VAL A 97 0.64 12.24 -10.53
N LEU A 98 1.50 11.79 -9.63
CA LEU A 98 1.62 12.36 -8.30
C LEU A 98 2.35 13.71 -8.36
N SER A 99 1.81 14.72 -7.67
CA SER A 99 2.40 16.06 -7.66
C SER A 99 3.80 16.06 -7.07
N GLY A 100 4.72 16.81 -7.68
CA GLY A 100 6.13 16.89 -7.26
C GLY A 100 6.96 15.63 -7.54
N SER A 101 6.40 14.64 -8.25
CA SER A 101 7.12 13.42 -8.62
C SER A 101 8.04 13.58 -9.85
N PRO A 102 9.00 12.66 -10.06
CA PRO A 102 9.78 12.58 -11.29
C PRO A 102 8.94 12.50 -12.56
N ALA A 103 7.83 11.75 -12.55
CA ALA A 103 6.95 11.66 -13.72
C ALA A 103 6.24 12.99 -14.02
N ALA A 104 5.79 13.70 -12.98
CA ALA A 104 5.23 15.05 -13.15
C ALA A 104 6.27 16.00 -13.75
N ALA A 105 7.51 15.98 -13.24
CA ALA A 105 8.61 16.81 -13.74
C ALA A 105 8.98 16.49 -15.19
N ALA A 106 8.84 15.23 -15.61
CA ALA A 106 9.03 14.80 -16.99
C ALA A 106 7.82 15.13 -17.90
N GLY A 107 6.73 15.68 -17.37
CA GLY A 107 5.55 16.06 -18.15
C GLY A 107 4.68 14.87 -18.60
N VAL A 108 4.75 13.74 -17.89
CA VAL A 108 3.75 12.68 -17.99
C VAL A 108 2.42 13.23 -17.45
N GLN A 109 1.30 12.85 -18.05
CA GLN A 109 -0.03 13.30 -17.67
C GLN A 109 -0.96 12.11 -17.40
N PRO A 110 -2.02 12.30 -16.59
CA PRO A 110 -3.13 11.35 -16.54
C PRO A 110 -3.64 11.02 -17.94
N ASP A 111 -4.11 9.80 -18.12
CA ASP A 111 -4.64 9.23 -19.37
C ASP A 111 -3.59 9.00 -20.47
N ASP A 112 -2.29 9.22 -20.18
CA ASP A 112 -1.21 8.72 -21.04
C ASP A 112 -1.24 7.19 -21.10
N THR A 113 -0.99 6.62 -22.27
CA THR A 113 -0.75 5.19 -22.40
C THR A 113 0.73 4.89 -22.24
N VAL A 114 1.09 4.00 -21.32
CA VAL A 114 2.45 3.46 -21.19
C VAL A 114 2.60 2.24 -22.08
N LEU A 115 3.47 2.35 -23.08
CA LEU A 115 3.80 1.28 -24.03
C LEU A 115 4.95 0.39 -23.53
N GLY A 116 5.75 0.90 -22.61
CA GLY A 116 6.85 0.16 -22.01
C GLY A 116 7.83 1.05 -21.27
N VAL A 117 8.88 0.42 -20.74
CA VAL A 117 9.96 1.06 -20.01
C VAL A 117 11.28 0.43 -20.43
N GLU A 118 12.29 1.26 -20.67
CA GLU A 118 13.57 0.82 -21.23
C GLU A 118 13.37 -0.03 -22.50
N LYS A 119 14.11 -1.13 -22.62
CA LYS A 119 13.98 -2.09 -23.72
C LYS A 119 12.71 -2.95 -23.63
N LYS A 120 11.95 -2.88 -22.53
CA LYS A 120 10.74 -3.69 -22.35
C LYS A 120 9.54 -2.96 -22.96
N ARG A 121 8.68 -3.73 -23.64
CA ARG A 121 7.38 -3.27 -24.13
C ARG A 121 6.30 -4.10 -23.46
N PHE A 122 5.22 -3.44 -23.07
CA PHE A 122 4.08 -4.12 -22.48
C PHE A 122 3.26 -4.78 -23.60
N GLY A 123 2.88 -6.05 -23.38
CA GLY A 123 2.07 -6.78 -24.36
C GLY A 123 0.69 -6.15 -24.54
N PRO A 124 0.03 -6.29 -25.70
CA PRO A 124 -1.25 -5.65 -25.97
C PRO A 124 -2.36 -6.11 -25.00
N ALA A 125 -3.29 -5.22 -24.67
CA ALA A 125 -4.45 -5.55 -23.83
C ALA A 125 -5.27 -6.68 -24.47
N ASN A 126 -5.59 -7.72 -23.69
CA ASN A 126 -6.46 -8.78 -24.16
C ASN A 126 -7.92 -8.40 -23.87
N ARG A 127 -8.58 -7.80 -24.86
CA ARG A 127 -9.98 -7.35 -24.74
C ARG A 127 -10.97 -8.47 -24.39
N GLN A 128 -10.61 -9.73 -24.56
CA GLN A 128 -11.43 -10.91 -24.26
C GLN A 128 -11.04 -11.58 -22.93
N ALA A 129 -9.96 -11.13 -22.27
CA ALA A 129 -9.57 -11.66 -20.97
C ALA A 129 -10.68 -11.41 -19.94
N LYS A 130 -10.87 -12.38 -19.04
CA LYS A 130 -11.67 -12.16 -17.82
C LYS A 130 -11.08 -10.98 -17.05
N ALA A 131 -11.94 -10.22 -16.39
CA ALA A 131 -11.47 -9.09 -15.61
C ALA A 131 -10.47 -9.53 -14.54
N GLY A 132 -9.39 -8.77 -14.37
CA GLY A 132 -8.32 -9.09 -13.44
C GLY A 132 -7.13 -8.14 -13.53
N THR A 133 -6.19 -8.30 -12.61
CA THR A 133 -5.05 -7.41 -12.39
C THR A 133 -3.73 -7.94 -12.96
N THR A 134 -3.73 -9.10 -13.63
CA THR A 134 -2.50 -9.78 -14.10
C THR A 134 -1.63 -8.89 -14.99
N ALA A 135 -2.23 -8.14 -15.91
CA ALA A 135 -1.50 -7.24 -16.81
C ALA A 135 -0.86 -6.08 -16.04
N LEU A 136 -1.59 -5.50 -15.09
CA LEU A 136 -1.09 -4.44 -14.21
C LEU A 136 0.09 -4.94 -13.36
N MET A 137 -0.07 -6.10 -12.72
CA MET A 137 0.99 -6.72 -11.90
C MET A 137 2.24 -7.04 -12.72
N GLU A 138 2.09 -7.46 -13.98
CA GLU A 138 3.23 -7.64 -14.90
C GLU A 138 3.95 -6.32 -15.19
N ALA A 139 3.21 -5.26 -15.53
CA ALA A 139 3.79 -3.95 -15.79
C ALA A 139 4.52 -3.40 -14.56
N ILE A 140 3.89 -3.45 -13.39
CA ILE A 140 4.47 -3.02 -12.11
C ILE A 140 5.74 -3.82 -11.83
N ARG A 141 5.71 -5.16 -11.93
CA ARG A 141 6.90 -6.01 -11.70
C ARG A 141 8.07 -5.63 -12.60
N GLN A 142 7.80 -5.25 -13.85
CA GLN A 142 8.85 -4.82 -14.77
C GLN A 142 9.49 -3.49 -14.37
N ILE A 143 8.71 -2.57 -13.79
CA ILE A 143 9.15 -1.26 -13.30
C ILE A 143 9.91 -1.39 -11.98
N VAL A 144 9.36 -2.11 -10.98
CA VAL A 144 10.00 -2.25 -9.65
C VAL A 144 11.35 -2.99 -9.70
N ALA A 145 11.59 -3.76 -10.76
CA ALA A 145 12.87 -4.43 -11.01
C ALA A 145 13.94 -3.52 -11.63
N LEU A 146 13.61 -2.26 -11.92
CA LEU A 146 14.56 -1.29 -12.47
C LEU A 146 15.38 -0.62 -11.36
N PRO A 147 16.54 -0.06 -11.71
CA PRO A 147 17.38 0.67 -10.75
C PRO A 147 16.72 1.94 -10.22
N THR A 148 17.09 2.31 -9.00
CA THR A 148 16.50 3.43 -8.24
C THR A 148 17.28 4.74 -8.36
N ASP A 149 18.45 4.71 -9.02
CA ASP A 149 19.49 5.75 -8.92
C ASP A 149 19.99 6.28 -10.28
N ARG A 150 19.36 5.88 -11.40
CA ARG A 150 19.76 6.33 -12.74
C ARG A 150 18.55 6.60 -13.65
N PRO A 151 18.71 7.45 -14.68
CA PRO A 151 17.62 7.78 -15.60
C PRO A 151 17.01 6.53 -16.25
N LEU A 152 15.69 6.56 -16.41
CA LEU A 152 14.88 5.55 -17.07
C LEU A 152 14.08 6.17 -18.22
N VAL A 153 13.87 5.46 -19.31
CA VAL A 153 13.03 5.91 -20.43
C VAL A 153 11.65 5.23 -20.37
N LEU A 154 10.60 6.03 -20.25
CA LEU A 154 9.23 5.60 -20.50
C LEU A 154 8.87 5.84 -21.96
N HIS A 155 8.22 4.84 -22.55
CA HIS A 155 7.64 4.92 -23.89
C HIS A 155 6.14 5.13 -23.74
N LEU A 156 5.66 6.27 -24.21
CA LEU A 156 4.31 6.75 -23.96
C LEU A 156 3.57 6.99 -25.28
N ARG A 157 2.25 7.05 -25.20
CA ARG A 157 1.38 7.47 -26.30
C ARG A 157 0.27 8.37 -25.77
N ARG A 158 -0.01 9.43 -26.53
CA ARG A 158 -1.13 10.35 -26.28
C ARG A 158 -1.70 10.86 -27.61
N ASN A 159 -3.01 10.73 -27.78
CA ASN A 159 -3.74 11.15 -28.96
C ASN A 159 -3.14 10.59 -30.27
N GLY A 160 -2.75 9.32 -30.26
CA GLY A 160 -2.15 8.62 -31.39
C GLY A 160 -0.64 8.87 -31.60
N ALA A 161 -0.06 9.86 -30.92
CA ALA A 161 1.36 10.18 -31.04
C ALA A 161 2.17 9.44 -29.97
N GLU A 162 3.18 8.66 -30.41
CA GLU A 162 4.17 8.07 -29.52
C GLU A 162 5.26 9.08 -29.16
N TYR A 163 5.71 9.04 -27.92
CA TYR A 163 6.80 9.88 -27.44
C TYR A 163 7.51 9.24 -26.25
N ASP A 164 8.77 9.61 -26.08
CA ASP A 164 9.59 9.12 -24.97
C ASP A 164 9.72 10.19 -23.89
N ARG A 165 9.85 9.72 -22.65
CA ARG A 165 10.20 10.55 -21.49
C ARG A 165 11.32 9.91 -20.69
N MET A 166 12.39 10.67 -20.50
CA MET A 166 13.43 10.33 -19.56
C MET A 166 12.99 10.78 -18.16
N ILE A 167 13.06 9.89 -17.19
CA ILE A 167 12.68 10.10 -15.80
C ILE A 167 13.84 9.69 -14.92
N VAL A 168 14.25 10.56 -14.00
CA VAL A 168 15.23 10.21 -12.96
C VAL A 168 14.44 9.78 -11.72
N PRO A 169 14.38 8.49 -11.38
CA PRO A 169 13.63 8.02 -10.23
C PRO A 169 14.21 8.57 -8.92
N LEU A 170 13.37 8.61 -7.89
CA LEU A 170 13.82 8.72 -6.51
C LEU A 170 13.79 7.33 -5.86
N PRO A 171 14.76 6.95 -5.02
CA PRO A 171 14.65 5.73 -4.23
C PRO A 171 13.41 5.76 -3.34
N ALA A 172 12.62 4.69 -3.38
CA ALA A 172 11.43 4.50 -2.56
C ALA A 172 11.53 3.19 -1.78
N CYS A 173 10.97 3.11 -0.58
CA CYS A 173 10.68 1.83 0.05
C CYS A 173 9.77 0.99 -0.86
N ARG A 174 10.15 -0.26 -1.13
CA ARG A 174 9.37 -1.15 -1.98
C ARG A 174 8.03 -1.51 -1.31
N SER A 175 6.93 -0.94 -1.83
CA SER A 175 5.57 -1.27 -1.44
C SER A 175 4.58 -0.68 -2.43
N GLN A 176 3.63 -1.48 -2.90
CA GLN A 176 2.45 -0.98 -3.61
C GLN A 176 1.42 -0.44 -2.61
N PHE A 177 0.62 0.52 -3.04
CA PHE A 177 -0.42 1.16 -2.22
C PHE A 177 -1.76 1.04 -2.95
N GLU A 178 -2.66 0.22 -2.44
CA GLU A 178 -3.91 -0.13 -3.10
C GLU A 178 -5.12 0.25 -2.23
N LEU A 179 -6.14 0.79 -2.88
CA LEU A 179 -7.42 1.09 -2.26
C LEU A 179 -8.33 -0.13 -2.30
N VAL A 180 -8.94 -0.49 -1.17
CA VAL A 180 -9.98 -1.52 -1.11
C VAL A 180 -11.35 -0.85 -1.03
N LEU A 181 -12.11 -0.89 -2.11
CA LEU A 181 -13.46 -0.35 -2.13
C LEU A 181 -14.38 -1.20 -1.25
N GLY A 182 -15.12 -0.56 -0.35
CA GLY A 182 -16.11 -1.23 0.50
C GLY A 182 -16.48 -0.45 1.76
N SER A 183 -17.38 -1.02 2.54
CA SER A 183 -17.87 -0.44 3.80
C SER A 183 -17.07 -0.87 5.04
N GLY A 184 -16.05 -1.72 4.86
CA GLY A 184 -15.18 -2.19 5.93
C GLY A 184 -14.00 -1.27 6.19
N PHE A 185 -13.57 -1.20 7.44
CA PHE A 185 -12.25 -0.65 7.80
C PHE A 185 -11.20 -1.73 7.58
N VAL A 186 -10.64 -1.78 6.37
CA VAL A 186 -9.57 -2.70 5.99
C VAL A 186 -8.25 -1.96 6.07
N ALA A 187 -7.28 -2.52 6.79
CA ALA A 187 -5.89 -2.12 6.77
C ALA A 187 -5.06 -3.40 6.88
N GLN A 188 -4.22 -3.67 5.89
CA GLN A 188 -3.37 -4.85 5.88
C GLN A 188 -2.15 -4.65 4.98
N ALA A 189 -1.09 -5.39 5.31
CA ALA A 189 0.14 -5.45 4.55
C ALA A 189 0.59 -6.90 4.35
N ASP A 190 1.17 -7.20 3.19
CA ASP A 190 1.50 -8.58 2.80
C ASP A 190 2.99 -8.79 2.48
N GLY A 191 3.84 -7.82 2.81
CA GLY A 191 5.27 -7.78 2.47
C GLY A 191 5.58 -7.04 1.17
N GLU A 192 4.59 -6.85 0.29
CA GLU A 192 4.76 -6.21 -1.02
C GLU A 192 3.69 -5.14 -1.31
N ILE A 193 2.49 -5.28 -0.72
CA ILE A 193 1.34 -4.40 -0.90
C ILE A 193 0.87 -3.89 0.46
N VAL A 194 0.47 -2.62 0.51
CA VAL A 194 -0.31 -1.99 1.57
C VAL A 194 -1.71 -1.74 1.03
N GLN A 195 -2.73 -2.26 1.72
CA GLN A 195 -4.13 -2.12 1.33
C GLN A 195 -4.91 -1.35 2.40
N ILE A 196 -5.60 -0.30 1.98
CA ILE A 196 -6.44 0.53 2.87
C ILE A 196 -7.85 0.65 2.31
N GLY A 197 -8.84 0.44 3.17
CA GLY A 197 -10.25 0.52 2.82
C GLY A 197 -10.70 1.95 2.54
N SER A 198 -11.53 2.14 1.51
CA SER A 198 -12.09 3.45 1.13
C SER A 198 -12.84 4.16 2.27
N ARG A 199 -13.37 3.40 3.23
CA ARG A 199 -14.03 3.95 4.40
C ARG A 199 -13.10 4.76 5.32
N PHE A 200 -11.80 4.47 5.36
CA PHE A 200 -10.87 5.32 6.13
C PHE A 200 -10.78 6.73 5.55
N PHE A 201 -10.78 6.85 4.23
CA PHE A 201 -10.78 8.16 3.54
C PHE A 201 -12.11 8.90 3.73
N ALA A 202 -13.24 8.18 3.80
CA ALA A 202 -14.55 8.79 4.01
C ALA A 202 -14.76 9.26 5.46
N ASP A 203 -14.47 8.39 6.45
CA ASP A 203 -14.83 8.61 7.84
C ASP A 203 -13.70 9.29 8.65
N TYR A 204 -12.45 9.12 8.23
CA TYR A 204 -11.25 9.59 8.94
C TYR A 204 -10.18 10.26 8.03
N PRO A 205 -10.56 11.13 7.07
CA PRO A 205 -9.63 11.67 6.07
C PRO A 205 -8.41 12.37 6.68
N GLN A 206 -8.59 13.14 7.76
CA GLN A 206 -7.50 13.85 8.43
C GLN A 206 -6.45 12.94 9.09
N TRP A 207 -6.75 11.64 9.28
CA TRP A 207 -5.88 10.70 9.99
C TRP A 207 -5.43 9.52 9.13
N VAL A 208 -5.84 9.44 7.86
CA VAL A 208 -5.62 8.25 7.01
C VAL A 208 -4.14 7.92 6.77
N ALA A 209 -3.25 8.91 6.88
CA ALA A 209 -1.80 8.68 6.82
C ALA A 209 -1.28 7.75 7.94
N ALA A 210 -1.94 7.73 9.10
CA ALA A 210 -1.53 6.91 10.24
C ALA A 210 -1.65 5.39 9.95
N PRO A 211 -2.81 4.84 9.54
CA PRO A 211 -2.88 3.44 9.16
C PRO A 211 -2.01 3.12 7.94
N ILE A 212 -1.86 4.01 6.96
CA ILE A 212 -0.95 3.77 5.81
C ILE A 212 0.51 3.60 6.29
N ALA A 213 0.99 4.48 7.16
CA ALA A 213 2.34 4.39 7.73
C ALA A 213 2.51 3.14 8.58
N HIS A 214 1.49 2.73 9.34
CA HIS A 214 1.50 1.50 10.11
C HIS A 214 1.66 0.26 9.22
N GLU A 215 0.86 0.15 8.16
CA GLU A 215 0.95 -0.97 7.21
C GLU A 215 2.29 -0.97 6.44
N LEU A 216 2.81 0.20 6.07
CA LEU A 216 4.15 0.30 5.48
C LEU A 216 5.22 -0.19 6.46
N ALA A 217 5.10 0.12 7.75
CA ALA A 217 6.03 -0.37 8.77
C ALA A 217 6.06 -1.91 8.85
N HIS A 218 4.93 -2.60 8.64
CA HIS A 218 4.91 -4.06 8.56
C HIS A 218 5.77 -4.60 7.41
N ASN A 219 5.72 -3.95 6.24
CA ASN A 219 6.54 -4.32 5.08
C ASN A 219 8.03 -4.03 5.34
N ILE A 220 8.36 -2.85 5.87
CA ILE A 220 9.74 -2.46 6.18
C ILE A 220 10.36 -3.41 7.22
N LEU A 221 9.62 -3.76 8.28
CA LEU A 221 10.10 -4.65 9.35
C LEU A 221 10.03 -6.14 9.00
N ARG A 222 9.59 -6.48 7.77
CA ARG A 222 9.47 -7.86 7.28
C ARG A 222 8.62 -8.74 8.20
N HIS A 223 7.55 -8.17 8.75
CA HIS A 223 6.70 -8.86 9.71
C HIS A 223 6.09 -10.13 9.12
N ARG A 224 5.75 -10.12 7.83
CA ARG A 224 5.24 -11.31 7.16
C ARG A 224 6.23 -12.46 7.22
N GLU A 225 7.46 -12.25 6.74
CA GLU A 225 8.46 -13.31 6.69
C GLU A 225 8.91 -13.75 8.09
N ARG A 226 8.96 -12.81 9.04
CA ARG A 226 9.29 -13.11 10.45
C ARG A 226 8.21 -13.96 11.11
N LEU A 227 6.94 -13.73 10.81
CA LEU A 227 5.81 -14.56 11.28
C LEU A 227 5.84 -15.95 10.63
N GLU A 228 6.04 -16.02 9.31
CA GLU A 228 6.16 -17.29 8.58
C GLU A 228 7.34 -18.14 9.10
N ALA A 229 8.47 -17.50 9.42
CA ALA A 229 9.63 -18.18 10.02
C ALA A 229 9.36 -18.73 11.44
N GLN A 230 8.36 -18.20 12.15
CA GLN A 230 7.88 -18.76 13.42
C GLN A 230 6.81 -19.86 13.24
N GLY A 231 6.48 -20.24 12.01
CA GLY A 231 5.42 -21.21 11.71
C GLY A 231 4.01 -20.64 11.91
N VAL A 232 3.86 -19.32 11.98
CA VAL A 232 2.54 -18.67 12.06
C VAL A 232 1.91 -18.68 10.67
N ASN A 233 0.95 -19.59 10.47
CA ASN A 233 0.16 -19.63 9.24
C ASN A 233 -0.99 -18.62 9.33
N TYR A 234 -1.26 -17.87 8.25
CA TYR A 234 -2.38 -16.92 8.12
C TYR A 234 -3.78 -17.56 7.98
N GLY A 235 -3.95 -18.79 8.48
CA GLY A 235 -5.23 -19.50 8.45
C GLY A 235 -6.18 -19.10 9.59
N LEU A 236 -7.33 -19.77 9.67
CA LEU A 236 -8.40 -19.53 10.66
C LEU A 236 -7.94 -19.54 12.14
N LEU A 237 -6.79 -20.17 12.43
CA LEU A 237 -6.22 -20.30 13.78
C LEU A 237 -5.08 -19.29 14.07
N SER A 238 -4.75 -18.39 13.14
CA SER A 238 -3.67 -17.41 13.29
C SER A 238 -3.83 -16.57 14.57
N GLY A 239 -5.05 -16.13 14.90
CA GLY A 239 -5.36 -15.31 16.09
C GLY A 239 -5.43 -16.05 17.44
N PHE A 240 -5.05 -17.33 17.53
CA PHE A 240 -5.19 -18.14 18.75
C PHE A 240 -3.86 -18.68 19.31
N GLY A 241 -3.81 -18.90 20.63
CA GLY A 241 -2.70 -19.58 21.30
C GLY A 241 -1.37 -18.81 21.28
N ARG A 242 -0.26 -19.53 21.05
CA ARG A 242 1.12 -18.98 21.07
C ARG A 242 1.39 -17.96 19.97
N ASN A 243 0.53 -17.83 18.97
CA ASN A 243 0.72 -16.89 17.86
C ASN A 243 0.35 -15.45 18.26
N VAL A 244 -0.56 -15.28 19.22
CA VAL A 244 -1.02 -13.97 19.72
C VAL A 244 0.13 -13.07 20.17
N ARG A 245 1.13 -13.62 20.86
CA ARG A 245 2.27 -12.83 21.34
C ARG A 245 3.15 -12.30 20.20
N TYR A 246 3.25 -13.04 19.09
CA TYR A 246 4.01 -12.62 17.92
C TYR A 246 3.27 -11.52 17.17
N PHE A 247 1.96 -11.64 17.00
CA PHE A 247 1.14 -10.56 16.47
C PHE A 247 1.24 -9.29 17.32
N ARG A 248 1.11 -9.39 18.65
CA ARG A 248 1.27 -8.22 19.53
C ARG A 248 2.65 -7.58 19.38
N GLN A 249 3.71 -8.38 19.23
CA GLN A 249 5.04 -7.86 19.00
C GLN A 249 5.09 -7.08 17.67
N THR A 250 4.62 -7.66 16.58
CA THR A 250 4.64 -7.00 15.26
C THR A 250 3.81 -5.73 15.23
N GLU A 251 2.64 -5.71 15.87
CA GLU A 251 1.80 -4.50 15.94
C GLU A 251 2.48 -3.37 16.70
N LEU A 252 3.12 -3.66 17.84
CA LEU A 252 3.83 -2.63 18.61
C LEU A 252 5.12 -2.18 17.91
N GLU A 253 5.86 -3.08 17.27
CA GLU A 253 7.02 -2.71 16.45
C GLU A 253 6.60 -1.80 15.27
N ALA A 254 5.47 -2.09 14.61
CA ALA A 254 4.93 -1.28 13.53
C ALA A 254 4.41 0.09 14.01
N ASP A 255 3.75 0.16 15.18
CA ASP A 255 3.37 1.44 15.80
C ASP A 255 4.58 2.32 16.14
N ILE A 256 5.66 1.72 16.67
CA ILE A 256 6.88 2.46 17.00
C ILE A 256 7.53 3.00 15.72
N LEU A 257 7.66 2.18 14.68
CA LEU A 257 8.28 2.61 13.43
C LEU A 257 7.40 3.64 12.69
N SER A 258 6.07 3.50 12.70
CA SER A 258 5.17 4.40 11.96
C SER A 258 5.30 5.85 12.39
N VAL A 259 5.62 6.11 13.66
CA VAL A 259 5.94 7.46 14.18
C VAL A 259 7.10 8.11 13.41
N SER A 260 8.22 7.41 13.27
CA SER A 260 9.37 7.90 12.49
C SER A 260 9.01 8.00 11.00
N LEU A 261 8.23 7.06 10.45
CA LEU A 261 7.81 7.11 9.04
C LEU A 261 7.00 8.37 8.73
N LEU A 262 6.07 8.73 9.62
CA LEU A 262 5.25 9.93 9.52
C LEU A 262 6.10 11.20 9.67
N ALA A 263 6.97 11.24 10.68
CA ALA A 263 7.86 12.38 10.94
C ALA A 263 8.79 12.65 9.74
N ASN A 264 9.44 11.62 9.21
CA ASN A 264 10.33 11.72 8.05
C ASN A 264 9.60 12.20 6.80
N ALA A 265 8.35 11.78 6.62
CA ALA A 265 7.50 12.27 5.55
C ALA A 265 6.99 13.70 5.79
N GLY A 266 7.26 14.33 6.93
CA GLY A 266 6.82 15.69 7.26
C GLY A 266 5.35 15.78 7.70
N TYR A 267 4.78 14.70 8.21
CA TYR A 267 3.53 14.74 8.99
C TYR A 267 3.85 15.05 10.45
N ASP A 268 2.89 15.64 11.18
CA ASP A 268 2.95 15.66 12.64
C ASP A 268 2.87 14.20 13.13
N PRO A 269 3.90 13.64 13.79
CA PRO A 269 3.87 12.25 14.24
C PRO A 269 2.74 11.97 15.24
N LYS A 270 2.17 12.99 15.91
CA LYS A 270 0.99 12.86 16.77
C LYS A 270 -0.26 12.42 16.03
N ILE A 271 -0.30 12.52 14.70
CA ILE A 271 -1.42 12.03 13.88
C ILE A 271 -1.75 10.55 14.18
N ALA A 272 -0.74 9.73 14.49
CA ALA A 272 -0.93 8.34 14.88
C ALA A 272 -1.62 8.18 16.25
N LEU A 273 -1.29 9.04 17.21
CA LEU A 273 -1.98 9.06 18.51
C LEU A 273 -3.43 9.49 18.37
N LEU A 274 -3.66 10.59 17.63
CA LEU A 274 -4.99 11.15 17.41
C LEU A 274 -5.89 10.16 16.66
N PHE A 275 -5.33 9.42 15.70
CA PHE A 275 -6.01 8.32 15.04
C PHE A 275 -6.48 7.29 16.07
N TRP A 276 -5.60 6.73 16.90
CA TRP A 276 -5.98 5.69 17.87
C TRP A 276 -6.90 6.18 18.98
N GLN A 277 -6.75 7.43 19.41
CA GLN A 277 -7.64 8.06 20.39
C GLN A 277 -9.05 8.27 19.84
N THR A 278 -9.19 8.48 18.53
CA THR A 278 -10.49 8.70 17.89
C THR A 278 -11.12 7.40 17.39
N PHE A 279 -10.37 6.60 16.65
CA PHE A 279 -10.82 5.33 16.06
C PHE A 279 -10.96 4.21 17.11
N GLY A 280 -10.02 4.15 18.07
CA GLY A 280 -9.90 3.08 19.05
C GLY A 280 -11.13 2.89 19.97
N PRO A 281 -11.75 3.93 20.53
CA PRO A 281 -12.93 3.76 21.38
C PRO A 281 -14.14 3.15 20.65
N ALA A 282 -14.38 3.56 19.40
CA ALA A 282 -15.54 3.13 18.62
C ALA A 282 -15.35 1.77 17.95
N HIS A 283 -14.13 1.47 17.50
CA HIS A 283 -13.83 0.25 16.72
C HIS A 283 -12.94 -0.74 17.45
N GLY A 284 -12.41 -0.33 18.61
CA GLY A 284 -11.64 -1.17 19.50
C GLY A 284 -12.40 -2.44 19.85
N ALA A 285 -13.68 -2.41 20.21
CA ALA A 285 -14.42 -3.64 20.55
C ALA A 285 -14.52 -4.68 19.41
N SER A 286 -14.46 -4.25 18.14
CA SER A 286 -14.47 -5.12 16.95
C SER A 286 -13.09 -5.69 16.64
N ILE A 287 -12.02 -4.90 16.84
CA ILE A 287 -10.62 -5.33 16.70
C ILE A 287 -10.13 -6.08 17.96
N LEU A 288 -10.72 -5.83 19.13
CA LEU A 288 -10.46 -6.48 20.43
C LEU A 288 -11.04 -7.90 20.52
N ARG A 289 -11.99 -8.28 19.65
CA ARG A 289 -12.39 -9.69 19.50
C ARG A 289 -11.33 -10.52 18.79
N SER A 290 -10.40 -9.88 18.10
CA SER A 290 -9.16 -10.49 17.65
C SER A 290 -8.17 -10.46 18.82
N ARG A 291 -8.04 -11.57 19.57
CA ARG A 291 -7.12 -11.69 20.72
C ARG A 291 -5.65 -11.37 20.38
N SER A 292 -5.30 -11.32 19.09
CA SER A 292 -3.97 -11.08 18.55
C SER A 292 -3.50 -9.62 18.55
N HIS A 293 -4.38 -8.61 18.67
CA HIS A 293 -3.95 -7.20 18.65
C HIS A 293 -3.86 -6.60 20.07
N PRO A 294 -2.84 -5.76 20.36
CA PRO A 294 -2.81 -4.98 21.59
C PRO A 294 -4.01 -4.02 21.68
N GLY A 295 -4.53 -3.80 22.89
CA GLY A 295 -5.59 -2.79 23.08
C GLY A 295 -5.09 -1.39 22.73
N TRP A 296 -5.96 -0.54 22.20
CA TRP A 296 -5.60 0.79 21.68
C TRP A 296 -4.81 1.67 22.69
N LYS A 297 -5.06 1.55 24.00
CA LYS A 297 -4.30 2.28 25.03
C LYS A 297 -2.82 1.88 25.07
N ALA A 298 -2.51 0.60 24.85
CA ALA A 298 -1.14 0.11 24.79
C ALA A 298 -0.43 0.62 23.53
N ARG A 299 -1.15 0.66 22.40
CA ARG A 299 -0.70 1.24 21.12
C ARG A 299 -0.33 2.73 21.32
N VAL A 300 -1.24 3.51 21.91
CA VAL A 300 -1.00 4.93 22.24
C VAL A 300 0.24 5.10 23.11
N ALA A 301 0.40 4.30 24.18
CA ALA A 301 1.54 4.42 25.09
C ALA A 301 2.89 4.14 24.43
N VAL A 302 2.98 3.17 23.49
CA VAL A 302 4.25 2.93 22.76
C VAL A 302 4.55 4.07 21.79
N MET A 303 3.53 4.62 21.13
CA MET A 303 3.69 5.74 20.20
C MET A 303 4.08 7.03 20.94
N GLU A 304 3.53 7.30 22.12
CA GLU A 304 3.92 8.47 22.93
C GLU A 304 5.42 8.43 23.25
N ARG A 305 5.94 7.27 23.64
CA ARG A 305 7.38 7.10 23.85
C ARG A 305 8.19 7.22 22.57
N ALA A 306 7.70 6.65 21.46
CA ALA A 306 8.38 6.77 20.17
C ALA A 306 8.48 8.25 19.74
N ILE A 307 7.43 9.04 19.96
CA ILE A 307 7.43 10.49 19.68
C ILE A 307 8.46 11.22 20.53
N VAL A 308 8.55 10.90 21.84
CA VAL A 308 9.56 11.48 22.74
C VAL A 308 10.98 11.08 22.31
N ALA A 309 11.15 9.90 21.72
CA ALA A 309 12.44 9.37 21.28
C ALA A 309 12.88 9.86 19.88
N LEU A 310 12.05 10.60 19.15
CA LEU A 310 12.41 11.15 17.85
C LEU A 310 13.64 12.06 17.99
N GLY A 311 14.68 11.77 17.20
CA GLY A 311 15.87 12.62 17.15
C GLY A 311 15.63 13.93 16.39
N PRO A 312 16.55 14.89 16.48
CA PRO A 312 16.52 16.10 15.66
C PRO A 312 16.95 15.86 14.20
N GLU A 313 17.52 14.69 13.89
CA GLU A 313 18.00 14.33 12.55
C GLU A 313 16.87 13.75 11.69
N HIS A 314 16.84 14.15 10.41
CA HIS A 314 15.90 13.60 9.43
C HIS A 314 16.65 13.06 8.19
N PRO A 315 16.32 11.84 7.72
CA PRO A 315 15.33 10.94 8.31
C PRO A 315 15.79 10.36 9.67
N ASP A 316 14.87 10.28 10.62
CA ASP A 316 15.04 9.61 11.91
C ASP A 316 15.19 8.10 11.68
N HIS A 317 16.13 7.49 12.40
CA HIS A 317 16.46 6.07 12.30
C HIS A 317 16.19 5.37 13.65
N PRO A 318 14.95 4.93 13.90
CA PRO A 318 14.59 4.41 15.21
C PRO A 318 15.21 3.03 15.47
N ALA A 319 15.58 2.77 16.72
CA ALA A 319 16.20 1.50 17.13
C ALA A 319 15.34 0.26 16.81
N VAL A 320 14.01 0.42 16.67
CA VAL A 320 13.10 -0.67 16.28
C VAL A 320 13.45 -1.25 14.91
N LEU A 321 14.12 -0.51 14.03
CA LEU A 321 14.52 -1.01 12.71
C LEU A 321 15.44 -2.24 12.80
N ALA A 322 16.26 -2.35 13.85
CA ALA A 322 17.08 -3.52 14.12
C ALA A 322 16.25 -4.78 14.45
N ALA A 323 14.95 -4.67 14.72
CA ALA A 323 14.06 -5.83 14.86
C ALA A 323 13.88 -6.59 13.54
N ARG A 324 14.01 -5.92 12.38
CA ARG A 324 13.87 -6.52 11.04
C ARG A 324 14.73 -7.77 10.84
N SER A 325 15.92 -7.80 11.42
CA SER A 325 16.88 -8.90 11.28
C SER A 325 16.82 -9.93 12.42
N ARG A 326 15.91 -9.75 13.40
CA ARG A 326 15.77 -10.62 14.57
C ARG A 326 14.51 -11.49 14.47
N PRO A 327 14.59 -12.78 14.85
CA PRO A 327 13.39 -13.61 15.01
C PRO A 327 12.42 -13.00 16.01
N LEU A 328 11.12 -13.22 15.81
CA LEU A 328 10.11 -12.86 16.81
C LEU A 328 10.28 -13.77 18.03
N ASP A 329 10.42 -13.18 19.21
CA ASP A 329 10.53 -13.88 20.50
C ASP A 329 9.20 -13.89 21.26
N GLY A 330 8.25 -13.05 20.85
CA GLY A 330 6.96 -12.87 21.48
C GLY A 330 7.02 -12.03 22.75
N ASN A 331 8.12 -11.34 23.03
CA ASN A 331 8.31 -10.50 24.21
C ASN A 331 7.76 -9.08 23.99
N TRP A 332 6.51 -8.99 23.53
CA TRP A 332 5.86 -7.72 23.23
C TRP A 332 5.68 -6.83 24.47
N GLN A 333 5.63 -7.41 25.68
CA GLN A 333 5.56 -6.64 26.92
C GLN A 333 6.80 -5.78 27.15
N ALA A 334 7.99 -6.20 26.70
CA ALA A 334 9.20 -5.37 26.80
C ALA A 334 9.08 -4.08 25.98
N LEU A 335 8.30 -4.08 24.89
CA LEU A 335 8.03 -2.90 24.09
C LEU A 335 7.08 -1.92 24.79
N LEU A 336 6.33 -2.37 25.80
CA LEU A 336 5.46 -1.53 26.62
C LEU A 336 6.22 -0.70 27.66
N GLY A 337 7.54 -0.87 27.81
CA GLY A 337 8.34 -0.18 28.81
C GLY A 337 7.95 -0.57 30.25
N GLU A 338 8.76 -0.15 31.23
CA GLU A 338 8.35 -0.29 32.64
C GLU A 338 7.15 0.63 32.88
N ARG A 339 6.07 0.08 33.44
CA ARG A 339 4.95 0.89 33.92
C ARG A 339 5.43 1.58 35.20
N HIS A 340 5.66 2.89 35.14
CA HIS A 340 5.76 3.70 36.35
C HIS A 340 4.38 3.92 36.98
#